data_AF-A0A9J6D0F5-F1
#
_entry.id   AF-A0A9J6D0F5-F1
#
_cell.length_a   1.000
_cell.length_b   1.000
_cell.length_c   1.000
_cell.angle_alpha   90.00
_cell.angle_beta   90.00
_cell.angle_gamma   90.00
#
_symmetry.space_group_name_H-M   'P 1'
#
loop_
_entity.id
_entity.type
_entity.pdbx_description
1 polymer ?
#
loop_
_entity_poly.entity_id
_entity_poly.type
_entity_poly.pdbx_seq_one_letter_code
_entity_poly.pdbx_strand_id
1 'polypeptide(L)'
;MDSAEHNYERRRSAAHRWTGSREERTRRRALILVAKAYSSISLDDASRFLGIPKLELADVVSSLGWSIDATNGMVLPTYTAVRHEDSMPSEEQLAKLTDFVAFLEN
;
A
#
# COMPACT_ATOMS: atom_id res chain seq x y z
N MET A 1 -26.73 34.53 14.14
CA MET A 1 -26.21 33.46 15.00
C MET A 1 -26.13 32.22 14.12
N ASP A 2 -25.13 32.13 13.21
CA ASP A 2 -25.00 30.94 12.31
C ASP A 2 -23.72 30.89 11.42
N SER A 3 -22.97 31.99 11.27
CA SER A 3 -21.82 31.97 10.35
C SER A 3 -20.52 31.39 10.96
N ALA A 4 -20.44 31.27 12.28
CA ALA A 4 -19.26 30.74 12.98
C ALA A 4 -19.27 29.19 13.07
N GLU A 5 -20.45 28.56 13.21
CA GLU A 5 -20.58 27.11 13.34
C GLU A 5 -20.30 26.39 12.01
N HIS A 6 -20.81 26.93 10.90
CA HIS A 6 -20.54 26.41 9.55
C HIS A 6 -19.04 26.38 9.18
N ASN A 7 -18.24 27.31 9.71
CA ASN A 7 -16.79 27.34 9.48
C ASN A 7 -16.06 26.29 10.34
N TYR A 8 -16.54 26.05 11.57
CA TYR A 8 -15.98 25.05 12.47
C TYR A 8 -16.17 23.62 11.94
N GLU A 9 -17.33 23.32 11.36
CA GLU A 9 -17.61 22.01 10.76
C GLU A 9 -16.78 21.73 9.50
N ARG A 10 -16.57 22.75 8.65
CA ARG A 10 -15.69 22.60 7.47
C ARG A 10 -14.24 22.32 7.85
N ARG A 11 -13.74 22.91 8.94
CA ARG A 11 -12.38 22.66 9.44
C ARG A 11 -12.24 21.27 10.09
N ARG A 12 -13.25 20.78 10.81
CA ARG A 12 -13.29 19.40 11.32
C ARG A 12 -13.29 18.36 10.19
N SER A 13 -14.08 18.59 9.13
CA SER A 13 -14.13 17.69 7.97
C SER A 13 -12.84 17.69 7.14
N ALA A 14 -12.11 18.81 7.09
CA ALA A 14 -10.81 18.86 6.43
C ALA A 14 -9.74 18.09 7.22
N ALA A 15 -9.70 18.18 8.56
CA ALA A 15 -8.70 17.48 9.37
C ALA A 15 -8.83 15.95 9.31
N HIS A 16 -10.05 15.41 9.29
CA HIS A 16 -10.29 13.96 9.18
C HIS A 16 -9.85 13.36 7.83
N ARG A 17 -9.84 14.17 6.75
CA ARG A 17 -9.35 13.72 5.44
C ARG A 17 -7.83 13.53 5.41
N TRP A 18 -7.08 14.18 6.30
CA TRP A 18 -5.62 14.13 6.31
C TRP A 18 -5.08 13.00 7.20
N THR A 19 -5.76 12.72 8.33
CA THR A 19 -5.38 11.63 9.25
C THR A 19 -5.56 10.26 8.61
N GLY A 20 -6.64 10.07 7.82
CA GLY A 20 -6.87 8.82 7.08
C GLY A 20 -5.72 8.45 6.14
N SER A 21 -5.03 9.42 5.53
CA SER A 21 -3.90 9.13 4.63
C SER A 21 -2.66 8.56 5.33
N ARG A 22 -2.42 8.91 6.61
CA ARG A 22 -1.23 8.44 7.35
C ARG A 22 -1.44 7.01 7.86
N GLU A 23 -2.61 6.75 8.43
CA GLU A 23 -2.99 5.42 8.88
C GLU A 23 -3.07 4.45 7.69
N GLU A 24 -3.66 4.88 6.58
CA GLU A 24 -3.73 4.08 5.36
C GLU A 24 -2.34 3.77 4.79
N ARG A 25 -1.43 4.75 4.76
CA ARG A 25 -0.02 4.51 4.34
C ARG A 25 0.70 3.55 5.27
N THR A 26 0.43 3.60 6.57
CA THR A 26 1.03 2.70 7.56
C THR A 26 0.50 1.29 7.39
N ARG A 27 -0.83 1.14 7.22
CA ARG A 27 -1.51 -0.13 6.92
C ARG A 27 -0.98 -0.77 5.63
N ARG A 28 -0.91 0.01 4.55
CA ARG A 28 -0.35 -0.45 3.25
C ARG A 28 1.07 -0.97 3.39
N ARG A 29 1.92 -0.28 4.16
CA ARG A 29 3.30 -0.70 4.41
C ARG A 29 3.37 -1.97 5.25
N ALA A 30 2.54 -2.09 6.29
CA ALA A 30 2.44 -3.30 7.09
C ALA A 30 2.04 -4.51 6.25
N LEU A 31 1.05 -4.36 5.35
CA LEU A 31 0.65 -5.41 4.40
C LEU A 31 1.81 -5.86 3.50
N ILE A 32 2.56 -4.92 2.93
CA ILE A 32 3.71 -5.23 2.08
C ILE A 32 4.81 -5.96 2.89
N LEU A 33 5.03 -5.54 4.13
CA LEU A 33 6.03 -6.16 5.00
C LEU A 33 5.65 -7.60 5.34
N VAL A 34 4.39 -7.84 5.70
CA VAL A 34 3.87 -9.19 5.97
C VAL A 34 3.99 -10.07 4.73
N ALA A 35 3.64 -9.54 3.55
CA ALA A 35 3.78 -10.28 2.29
C ALA A 35 5.22 -10.62 1.91
N LYS A 36 6.19 -9.78 2.31
CA LYS A 36 7.62 -10.04 2.06
C LYS A 36 8.24 -10.97 3.08
N ALA A 37 7.83 -10.89 4.34
CA ALA A 37 8.47 -11.60 5.45
C ALA A 37 7.91 -13.00 5.68
N TYR A 38 6.62 -13.24 5.35
CA TYR A 38 5.94 -14.48 5.65
C TYR A 38 5.40 -15.13 4.39
N SER A 39 5.83 -16.38 4.14
CA SER A 39 5.24 -17.26 3.11
C SER A 39 3.90 -17.84 3.53
N SER A 40 3.67 -17.98 4.83
CA SER A 40 2.39 -18.30 5.45
C SER A 40 2.33 -17.67 6.84
N ILE A 41 1.15 -17.19 7.22
CA ILE A 41 0.91 -16.55 8.52
C ILE A 41 -0.47 -16.93 9.03
N SER A 42 -0.65 -17.07 10.35
CA SER A 42 -1.97 -17.32 10.92
C SER A 42 -2.88 -16.11 10.73
N LEU A 43 -4.19 -16.35 10.58
CA LEU A 43 -5.20 -15.29 10.51
C LEU A 43 -5.20 -14.40 11.77
N ASP A 44 -4.82 -14.97 12.91
CA ASP A 44 -4.76 -14.28 14.20
C ASP A 44 -3.57 -13.32 14.26
N ASP A 45 -2.38 -13.76 13.84
CA ASP A 45 -1.20 -12.91 13.82
C ASP A 45 -1.29 -11.83 12.74
N ALA A 46 -1.82 -12.18 11.56
CA ALA A 46 -2.10 -11.19 10.52
C ALA A 46 -3.10 -10.11 11.01
N SER A 47 -4.14 -10.50 11.74
CA SER A 47 -5.09 -9.57 12.36
C SER A 47 -4.41 -8.63 13.35
N ARG A 48 -3.54 -9.17 14.22
CA ARG A 48 -2.76 -8.37 15.19
C ARG A 48 -1.79 -7.40 14.51
N PHE A 49 -1.08 -7.82 13.48
CA PHE A 49 -0.10 -6.98 12.79
C PHE A 49 -0.76 -5.86 11.97
N LEU A 50 -1.95 -6.11 11.43
CA LEU A 50 -2.66 -5.16 10.57
C LEU A 50 -3.64 -4.28 11.36
N GLY A 51 -3.99 -4.68 12.58
CA GLY A 51 -5.01 -4.02 13.40
C GLY A 51 -6.41 -4.13 12.81
N ILE A 52 -6.65 -5.14 11.97
CA ILE A 52 -7.91 -5.39 11.28
C ILE A 52 -8.56 -6.62 11.91
N PRO A 53 -9.85 -6.59 12.28
CA PRO A 53 -10.53 -7.77 12.82
C PRO A 53 -10.55 -8.90 11.79
N LYS A 54 -10.46 -10.16 12.25
CA LYS A 54 -10.39 -11.35 11.39
C LYS A 54 -11.49 -11.42 10.33
N LEU A 55 -12.69 -10.95 10.68
CA LEU A 55 -13.85 -10.96 9.80
C LEU A 55 -13.63 -10.08 8.57
N GLU A 56 -13.06 -8.88 8.77
CA GLU A 56 -12.75 -7.94 7.68
C GLU A 56 -11.43 -8.28 7.01
N LEU A 57 -10.52 -8.94 7.73
CA LEU A 57 -9.22 -9.30 7.21
C LEU A 57 -9.35 -10.20 5.99
N ALA A 58 -10.25 -11.20 6.02
CA ALA A 58 -10.46 -12.13 4.91
C ALA A 58 -10.86 -11.40 3.61
N ASP A 59 -11.73 -10.40 3.71
CA ASP A 59 -12.14 -9.59 2.56
C ASP A 59 -10.98 -8.72 2.04
N VAL A 60 -10.23 -8.11 2.97
CA VAL A 60 -9.07 -7.28 2.64
C VAL A 60 -7.97 -8.10 1.97
N VAL A 61 -7.59 -9.25 2.51
CA VAL A 61 -6.53 -10.09 1.93
C VAL A 61 -6.96 -10.75 0.62
N SER A 62 -8.24 -11.11 0.47
CA SER A 62 -8.79 -11.56 -0.82
C SER A 62 -8.74 -10.46 -1.88
N SER A 63 -9.05 -9.21 -1.51
CA SER A 63 -8.92 -8.05 -2.42
C SER A 63 -7.48 -7.78 -2.87
N LEU A 64 -6.49 -8.22 -2.07
CA LEU A 64 -5.07 -8.10 -2.36
C LEU A 64 -4.51 -9.28 -3.15
N GLY A 65 -5.32 -10.29 -3.47
CA GLY A 65 -4.90 -11.49 -4.19
C GLY A 65 -4.09 -12.47 -3.34
N TRP A 66 -4.22 -12.41 -2.02
CA TRP A 66 -3.62 -13.40 -1.11
C TRP A 66 -4.51 -14.63 -1.04
N SER A 67 -3.91 -15.80 -0.89
CA SER A 67 -4.67 -17.03 -0.73
C SER A 67 -4.98 -17.28 0.74
N ILE A 68 -6.19 -17.72 1.05
CA ILE A 68 -6.60 -18.04 2.42
C ILE A 68 -6.88 -19.53 2.48
N ASP A 69 -6.11 -20.23 3.30
CA ASP A 69 -6.41 -21.60 3.69
C ASP A 69 -7.33 -21.55 4.91
N ALA A 70 -8.64 -21.49 4.63
CA ALA A 70 -9.69 -21.48 5.66
C ALA A 70 -9.73 -22.78 6.47
N THR A 71 -9.17 -23.88 5.96
CA THR A 71 -9.12 -25.18 6.64
C THR A 71 -8.12 -25.17 7.78
N ASN A 72 -6.98 -24.48 7.60
CA ASN A 72 -5.94 -24.35 8.62
C ASN A 72 -5.95 -23.00 9.36
N GLY A 73 -6.81 -22.06 8.97
CA GLY A 73 -6.82 -20.69 9.51
C GLY A 73 -5.55 -19.92 9.13
N MET A 74 -4.97 -20.22 7.97
CA MET A 74 -3.73 -19.65 7.48
C MET A 74 -4.00 -18.73 6.30
N VAL A 75 -3.23 -17.65 6.23
CA VAL A 75 -3.16 -16.76 5.08
C VAL A 75 -1.81 -17.00 4.42
N LEU A 76 -1.81 -17.13 3.10
CA LEU A 76 -0.63 -17.19 2.26
C LEU A 76 -0.53 -15.86 1.52
N PRO A 77 0.27 -14.92 2.05
CA PRO A 77 0.48 -13.64 1.41
C PRO A 77 1.17 -13.85 0.06
N THR A 78 0.52 -13.40 -1.01
CA THR A 78 1.17 -13.36 -2.32
C THR A 78 1.80 -11.99 -2.49
N TYR A 79 3.12 -11.92 -2.37
CA TYR A 79 3.83 -10.73 -2.84
C TYR A 79 3.84 -10.73 -4.37
N THR A 80 2.79 -10.15 -4.96
CA THR A 80 2.93 -9.63 -6.31
C THR A 80 3.82 -8.41 -6.19
N ALA A 81 5.10 -8.58 -6.47
CA ALA A 81 5.91 -7.44 -6.87
C ALA A 81 5.14 -6.87 -8.06
N VAL A 82 4.35 -5.82 -7.84
CA VAL A 82 4.10 -4.86 -8.90
C VAL A 82 5.50 -4.51 -9.30
N ARG A 83 5.96 -5.07 -10.43
CA ARG A 83 7.15 -4.59 -11.08
C ARG A 83 6.82 -3.12 -11.23
N HIS A 84 7.42 -2.31 -10.37
CA HIS A 84 7.72 -0.95 -10.75
C HIS A 84 8.70 -1.16 -11.90
N GLU A 85 8.16 -1.50 -13.07
CA GLU A 85 8.84 -1.19 -14.31
C GLU A 85 8.98 0.30 -14.19
N ASP A 86 10.20 0.72 -13.88
CA ASP A 86 10.62 2.10 -13.91
C ASP A 86 10.06 2.65 -15.22
N SER A 87 8.91 3.33 -15.13
CA SER A 87 8.38 4.14 -16.21
C SER A 87 9.26 5.37 -16.28
N MET A 88 10.54 5.19 -16.58
CA MET A 88 11.15 6.16 -17.45
C MET A 88 10.49 5.91 -18.80
N PRO A 89 9.77 6.90 -19.36
CA PRO A 89 9.33 6.78 -20.74
C PRO A 89 10.58 6.47 -21.59
N SER A 90 10.47 5.51 -22.50
CA SER A 90 11.57 5.02 -23.34
C SER A 90 12.42 6.12 -23.97
N GLU A 91 11.84 7.31 -24.17
CA GLU A 91 12.47 8.51 -24.70
C GLU A 91 13.51 9.12 -23.74
N GLU A 92 13.26 9.14 -22.43
CA GLU A 92 14.24 9.57 -21.42
C GLU A 92 15.41 8.59 -21.31
N GLN A 93 15.16 7.29 -21.54
CA GLN A 93 16.21 6.28 -21.60
C GLN A 93 17.10 6.47 -22.85
N LEU A 94 16.49 6.78 -24.00
CA LEU A 94 17.20 7.11 -25.25
C LEU A 94 18.04 8.38 -25.13
N ALA A 95 17.50 9.42 -24.48
CA ALA A 95 18.22 10.67 -24.23
C ALA A 95 19.49 10.40 -23.39
N LYS A 96 19.37 9.64 -22.30
CA LYS A 96 20.52 9.29 -21.45
C LYS A 96 21.57 8.45 -22.18
N LEU A 97 21.15 7.50 -23.02
CA LEU A 97 22.09 6.71 -23.84
C LEU A 97 22.86 7.60 -24.81
N THR A 98 22.20 8.61 -25.37
CA THR A 98 22.83 9.59 -26.26
C THR A 98 23.83 10.46 -25.51
N ASP A 99 23.48 10.93 -24.31
CA ASP A 99 24.39 11.69 -23.44
C ASP A 99 25.63 10.87 -23.02
N PHE A 100 25.45 9.57 -22.75
CA PHE A 100 26.57 8.68 -22.41
C PHE A 100 27.52 8.47 -23.59
N VAL A 101 27.01 8.29 -24.81
CA VAL A 101 27.86 8.15 -26.00
C VAL A 101 28.63 9.44 -26.26
N ALA A 102 27.96 10.59 -26.18
CA ALA A 102 28.60 11.89 -26.35
C ALA A 102 29.70 12.18 -25.31
N PHE A 103 29.53 11.70 -24.07
CA PHE A 103 30.56 11.81 -23.02
C PHE A 103 31.78 10.92 -23.28
N LEU A 104 31.62 9.76 -23.93
CA LEU A 104 32.72 8.83 -24.19
C LEU A 104 33.48 9.14 -25.49
N GLU A 105 32.88 9.90 -26.40
CA GLU A 105 33.51 10.32 -27.66
C GLU A 105 34.39 11.59 -27.53
N ASN A 106 34.45 12.22 -26.35
CA ASN A 106 35.29 13.38 -26.04
C ASN A 106 36.31 13.08 -24.93
#